data_AF-A0AAV4CHX6-F1
#
_entry.id   AF-A0AAV4CHX6-F1
#
_cell.length_a   1.000
_cell.length_b   1.000
_cell.length_c   1.000
_cell.angle_alpha   90.00
_cell.angle_beta   90.00
_cell.angle_gamma   90.00
#
_symmetry.space_group_name_H-M   'P 1'
#
loop_
_entity.id
_entity.type
_entity.pdbx_description
1 polymer ?
#
loop_
_entity_poly.entity_id
_entity_poly.type
_entity_poly.pdbx_seq_one_letter_code
_entity_poly.pdbx_strand_id
1 'polypeptide(L)' 'MAHREKVDCMIRGNRRVKQREIANAVGISKERVHHIVTAVLGYRKVYAHWVPRQLTVEMKVQRKDMCTQLLELLTVFILA' A
#
# COMPACT_ATOMS: atom_id res chain seq x y z
N MET A 1 -20.96 14.62 1.06
CA MET A 1 -19.56 14.24 1.33
C MET A 1 -18.65 15.26 0.66
N ALA A 2 -17.71 15.82 1.40
CA ALA A 2 -16.76 16.77 0.83
C ALA A 2 -15.89 16.06 -0.22
N HIS A 3 -15.44 16.76 -1.27
CA HIS A 3 -14.58 16.18 -2.31
C HIS A 3 -13.33 15.49 -1.72
N ARG A 4 -12.78 16.02 -0.61
CA ARG A 4 -11.67 15.43 0.14
C ARG A 4 -11.96 14.00 0.61
N GLU A 5 -13.13 13.77 1.21
CA GLU A 5 -13.52 12.47 1.77
C GLU A 5 -13.66 11.42 0.67
N LYS A 6 -14.30 11.81 -0.45
CA LYS A 6 -14.47 10.92 -1.61
C LYS A 6 -13.12 10.52 -2.21
N VAL A 7 -12.19 11.48 -2.33
CA VAL A 7 -10.82 11.21 -2.80
C VAL A 7 -10.07 10.28 -1.85
N ASP A 8 -10.17 10.50 -0.53
CA ASP A 8 -9.52 9.65 0.49
C ASP A 8 -10.07 8.20 0.44
N CYS A 9 -11.38 8.03 0.37
CA CYS A 9 -12.01 6.72 0.24
C CYS A 9 -11.54 5.97 -1.02
N MET A 10 -11.46 6.66 -2.18
CA MET A 10 -10.98 6.03 -3.42
C MET A 10 -9.52 5.57 -3.32
N ILE A 11 -8.65 6.38 -2.71
CA ILE A 11 -7.22 6.04 -2.57
C ILE A 11 -7.02 4.89 -1.58
N ARG A 12 -7.75 4.88 -0.46
CA ARG A 12 -7.69 3.79 0.52
C ARG A 12 -8.25 2.48 -0.04
N GLY A 13 -9.30 2.55 -0.86
CA GLY A 13 -9.87 1.38 -1.53
C GLY A 13 -8.95 0.79 -2.61
N ASN A 14 -8.23 1.65 -3.35
CA ASN A 14 -7.23 1.20 -4.31
C ASN A 14 -6.04 2.16 -4.36
N ARG A 15 -4.93 1.77 -3.72
CA ARG A 15 -3.68 2.57 -3.70
C ARG A 15 -3.08 2.81 -5.10
N ARG A 16 -3.50 2.06 -6.12
CA ARG A 16 -3.04 2.19 -7.52
C ARG A 16 -3.99 3.00 -8.42
N VAL A 17 -5.03 3.62 -7.87
CA VAL A 17 -5.99 4.45 -8.63
C VAL A 17 -5.28 5.63 -9.31
N LYS A 18 -5.66 5.93 -10.57
CA LYS A 18 -5.07 7.07 -11.29
C LYS A 18 -5.82 8.36 -10.93
N GLN A 19 -5.10 9.47 -10.82
CA GLN A 19 -5.72 10.79 -10.56
C GLN A 19 -6.81 11.16 -11.59
N ARG A 20 -6.68 10.72 -12.85
CA ARG A 20 -7.71 10.93 -13.89
C ARG A 20 -9.02 10.19 -13.58
N GLU A 21 -8.94 8.99 -13.00
CA GLU A 21 -10.11 8.19 -12.65
C GLU A 21 -10.84 8.82 -11.47
N ILE A 22 -10.07 9.34 -10.50
CA ILE A 22 -10.60 10.13 -9.39
C ILE A 22 -11.26 11.41 -9.92
N ALA A 23 -10.60 12.15 -10.82
CA ALA A 23 -11.12 13.38 -11.42
C ALA A 23 -12.47 13.14 -12.10
N ASN A 24 -12.56 12.08 -12.92
CA ASN A 24 -13.79 11.69 -13.60
C ASN A 24 -14.89 11.25 -12.62
N ALA A 25 -14.56 10.47 -11.60
CA ALA A 25 -15.53 9.96 -10.63
C ALA A 25 -16.06 11.02 -9.65
N VAL A 26 -15.23 12.03 -9.35
CA VAL A 26 -15.57 13.13 -8.44
C VAL A 26 -16.16 14.33 -9.19
N GLY A 27 -15.88 14.48 -10.49
CA GLY A 27 -16.35 15.58 -11.33
C GLY A 27 -15.55 16.86 -11.15
N ILE A 28 -14.23 16.75 -10.93
CA ILE A 28 -13.34 17.90 -10.71
C ILE A 28 -12.10 17.83 -11.61
N SER A 29 -11.39 18.93 -11.77
CA SER A 29 -10.16 18.95 -12.57
C SER A 29 -9.07 18.05 -11.96
N LYS A 30 -8.22 17.50 -12.83
CA LYS A 30 -7.07 16.68 -12.42
C LYS A 30 -6.11 17.44 -11.50
N GLU A 31 -5.93 18.74 -11.72
CA GLU A 31 -5.11 19.63 -10.88
C GLU A 31 -5.68 19.74 -9.47
N ARG A 32 -7.01 19.87 -9.35
CA ARG A 32 -7.68 19.90 -8.05
C ARG A 32 -7.54 18.58 -7.31
N VAL A 33 -7.65 17.45 -8.01
CA VAL A 33 -7.33 16.13 -7.44
C VAL A 33 -5.89 16.10 -6.96
N HIS A 34 -4.93 16.54 -7.77
CA HIS A 34 -3.52 16.56 -7.39
C HIS A 34 -3.30 17.34 -6.09
N HIS A 35 -3.84 18.56 -6.00
CA HIS A 35 -3.76 19.40 -4.80
C HIS A 35 -4.39 18.73 -3.57
N ILE A 36 -5.57 18.12 -3.73
CA ILE A 36 -6.22 17.39 -2.61
C ILE A 36 -5.32 16.22 -2.16
N VAL A 37 -4.77 15.46 -3.09
CA VAL A 37 -3.93 14.29 -2.79
C VAL A 37 -2.64 14.71 -2.07
N THR A 38 -1.92 15.71 -2.59
CA THR A 38 -0.60 16.07 -2.06
C THR A 38 -0.67 17.06 -0.90
N ALA A 39 -1.39 18.16 -1.04
CA ALA A 39 -1.38 19.24 -0.06
C ALA A 39 -2.41 19.03 1.08
N VAL A 40 -3.61 18.53 0.76
CA VAL A 40 -4.69 18.39 1.75
C VAL A 40 -4.61 17.06 2.51
N LEU A 41 -4.35 15.97 1.78
CA LEU A 41 -4.28 14.61 2.35
C LEU A 41 -2.84 14.16 2.68
N GLY A 42 -1.82 14.85 2.16
CA GLY A 42 -0.42 14.52 2.43
C GLY A 42 0.07 13.23 1.77
N TYR A 43 -0.66 12.70 0.79
CA TYR A 43 -0.24 11.49 0.08
C TYR A 43 0.91 11.77 -0.88
N ARG A 44 1.88 10.87 -0.86
CA ARG A 44 3.01 10.82 -1.80
C ARG A 44 2.89 9.61 -2.71
N LYS A 45 3.26 9.77 -3.98
CA LYS A 45 3.39 8.65 -4.90
C LYS A 45 4.56 7.78 -4.43
N VAL A 46 4.27 6.51 -4.18
CA VAL A 46 5.28 5.48 -3.95
C VAL A 46 5.35 4.56 -5.16
N TYR A 47 6.56 4.18 -5.54
CA TYR A 47 6.77 3.14 -6.55
C TYR A 47 6.74 1.77 -5.88
N ALA A 48 6.17 0.78 -6.56
CA ALA A 48 6.31 -0.60 -6.12
C ALA A 48 7.75 -1.06 -6.38
N HIS A 49 8.38 -1.69 -5.39
CA HIS A 49 9.67 -2.34 -5.60
C HIS A 49 9.52 -3.59 -6.47
N TRP A 50 10.55 -3.90 -7.25
CA TRP A 50 10.65 -5.18 -7.95
C TRP A 50 10.81 -6.29 -6.94
N VAL A 51 9.96 -7.31 -7.05
CA VAL A 51 10.06 -8.54 -6.26
C VAL A 51 10.61 -9.65 -7.15
N PRO A 52 11.62 -10.43 -6.71
CA PRO A 52 12.29 -11.41 -7.56
C PRO A 52 11.37 -12.50 -8.15
N ARG A 53 10.31 -12.88 -7.42
CA ARG A 53 9.39 -13.94 -7.83
C ARG A 53 8.02 -13.79 -7.17
N GLN A 54 6.97 -14.18 -7.88
CA GLN A 54 5.64 -14.39 -7.31
C GLN A 54 5.56 -15.77 -6.65
N LEU A 55 5.39 -15.79 -5.33
CA LEU A 55 5.32 -17.02 -4.54
C LEU A 55 3.91 -17.64 -4.59
N THR A 56 3.85 -18.98 -4.63
CA THR A 56 2.60 -19.73 -4.41
C THR A 56 2.16 -19.64 -2.95
N VAL A 57 0.96 -20.14 -2.63
CA VAL A 57 0.46 -20.14 -1.25
C VAL A 57 1.35 -21.00 -0.36
N GLU A 58 1.74 -22.18 -0.85
CA GLU A 58 2.57 -23.15 -0.15
C GLU A 58 3.96 -22.57 0.14
N MET A 59 4.56 -21.91 -0.86
CA MET A 59 5.86 -21.24 -0.69
C MET A 59 5.81 -20.12 0.36
N LYS A 60 4.69 -19.41 0.48
CA LYS A 60 4.51 -18.35 1.51
C LYS A 60 4.41 -18.95 2.90
N VAL A 61 3.66 -20.05 3.05
CA VAL A 61 3.54 -20.79 4.31
C VAL A 61 4.91 -21.29 4.74
N GLN A 62 5.60 -22.04 3.87
CA GLN A 62 6.94 -22.56 4.16
C GLN A 62 7.93 -21.44 4.52
N ARG A 63 7.89 -20.31 3.80
CA ARG A 63 8.75 -19.16 4.12
C ARG A 63 8.45 -18.60 5.51
N LYS A 64 7.17 -18.48 5.87
CA LYS A 64 6.78 -18.00 7.21
C LYS A 64 7.28 -18.95 8.29
N ASP A 65 7.05 -20.25 8.13
CA ASP A 65 7.40 -21.27 9.12
C ASP A 65 8.91 -21.31 9.36
N MET A 66 9.71 -21.29 8.29
CA MET A 66 11.18 -21.22 8.40
C MET A 66 11.63 -19.95 9.13
N CYS A 67 11.04 -18.79 8.81
CA CYS A 67 11.38 -17.55 9.50
C CYS A 67 11.02 -17.58 10.99
N THR A 68 9.88 -18.17 11.35
CA THR A 68 9.45 -18.33 12.74
C THR A 68 10.41 -19.26 13.50
N GLN A 69 10.76 -20.42 12.94
CA GLN A 69 11.72 -21.34 13.54
C GLN A 69 13.10 -20.69 13.75
N LEU A 70 13.61 -19.98 12.74
CA LEU A 70 14.88 -19.27 12.85
C LEU A 70 14.85 -18.18 13.92
N LEU A 71 13.73 -17.46 14.05
CA LEU A 71 13.57 -16.44 15.08
C LEU A 71 13.57 -17.06 16.49
N GLU A 72 12.84 -18.17 16.68
CA GLU A 72 12.81 -18.89 17.96
C GLU A 72 14.19 -19.40 18.35
N LEU A 73 14.93 -20.01 17.42
CA LEU A 73 16.30 -20.45 17.66
C LEU A 73 17.20 -19.28 18.08
N LEU A 74 17.14 -18.14 17.39
CA LEU A 74 17.91 -16.95 17.75
C LEU A 74 17.53 -16.42 19.15
N THR A 75 16.25 -16.44 19.52
CA THR A 75 15.83 -15.99 20.86
C THR A 75 16.32 -16.91 21.97
N VAL A 76 16.35 -18.23 21.75
CA VAL A 76 16.87 -19.19 22.74
C VAL A 76 18.38 -19.06 22.89
N PHE A 77 19.12 -18.78 21.83
CA PHE A 77 20.58 -18.59 21.87
C PHE A 77 21.03 -17.27 22.52
N ILE A 78 20.20 -16.23 22.54
CA ILE A 78 20.55 -14.92 23.14
C ILE A 78 20.13 -14.84 24.63
N LEU A 79 19.18 -15.68 25.06
CA LEU A 79 18.68 -15.73 26.44
C LEU A 79 19.30 -16.85 27.29
N ALA A 80 20.16 -17.69 26.70
CA ALA A 80 21.02 -18.66 27.39
C ALA A 80 22.44 -18.08 27.53
#